data_AF-A0A550GXF9-F1
#
_entry.id   AF-A0A550GXF9-F1
#
_cell.length_a   1.000
_cell.length_b   1.000
_cell.length_c   1.000
_cell.angle_alpha   90.00
_cell.angle_beta   90.00
_cell.angle_gamma   90.00
#
_symmetry.space_group_name_H-M   'P 1'
#
loop_
_entity.id
_entity.type
_entity.pdbx_description
1 polymer ?
#
loop_
_entity_poly.entity_id
_entity_poly.type
_entity_poly.pdbx_seq_one_letter_code
_entity_poly.pdbx_strand_id
1 'polypeptide(L)'
;MDSAEIVDAGKKSGYRRTMDQLLMRGMALDRKSAIWYITEVIGKYSAWFTCDQHEEKNHTLLYLRHTYNEKWSIFLQNYFNTMFKELLDITPEIEYTSNSIILRVPK
;
A
#
# COMPACT_ATOMS: atom_id res chain seq x y z
N MET A 1 -15.23 -10.50 -11.40
CA MET A 1 -13.77 -10.68 -11.28
C MET A 1 -13.45 -11.88 -10.43
N ASP A 2 -12.66 -12.77 -11.02
CA ASP A 2 -12.03 -13.90 -10.33
C ASP A 2 -10.84 -13.41 -9.48
N SER A 3 -10.42 -14.20 -8.49
CA SER A 3 -9.33 -13.87 -7.56
C SER A 3 -8.01 -13.60 -8.29
N ALA A 4 -7.72 -14.31 -9.37
CA ALA A 4 -6.52 -14.08 -10.18
C ALA A 4 -6.49 -12.70 -10.83
N GLU A 5 -7.63 -12.22 -11.33
CA GLU A 5 -7.74 -10.89 -11.95
C GLU A 5 -7.53 -9.77 -10.93
N ILE A 6 -8.00 -9.97 -9.69
CA ILE A 6 -7.84 -9.02 -8.58
C ILE A 6 -6.36 -8.88 -8.20
N VAL A 7 -5.66 -10.01 -8.11
CA VAL A 7 -4.22 -10.06 -7.83
C VAL A 7 -3.45 -9.31 -8.92
N ASP A 8 -3.72 -9.60 -10.19
CA ASP A 8 -3.07 -8.94 -11.33
C ASP A 8 -3.34 -7.43 -11.37
N ALA A 9 -4.59 -7.02 -11.11
CA ALA A 9 -4.97 -5.62 -11.02
C ALA A 9 -4.21 -4.90 -9.89
N GLY A 10 -4.06 -5.54 -8.72
CA GLY A 10 -3.29 -5.03 -7.59
C GLY A 10 -1.83 -4.80 -7.98
N LYS A 11 -1.17 -5.80 -8.57
CA LYS A 11 0.23 -5.71 -9.00
C LYS A 11 0.46 -4.61 -10.03
N LYS A 12 -0.34 -4.57 -11.10
CA LYS A 12 -0.23 -3.56 -12.17
C LYS A 12 -0.41 -2.13 -11.65
N SER A 13 -1.35 -1.96 -10.72
CA SER A 13 -1.65 -0.66 -10.13
C SER A 13 -0.61 -0.22 -9.10
N GLY A 14 -0.06 -1.17 -8.31
CA GLY A 14 0.84 -0.90 -7.20
C GLY A 14 2.09 -0.11 -7.58
N TYR A 15 2.71 -0.47 -8.71
CA TYR A 15 3.93 0.19 -9.17
C TYR A 15 3.65 1.45 -9.99
N ARG A 16 3.06 1.29 -11.20
CA ARG A 16 2.99 2.38 -12.19
C ARG A 16 2.22 3.59 -11.68
N ARG A 17 1.06 3.37 -11.05
CA ARG A 17 0.25 4.46 -10.49
C ARG A 17 0.99 5.20 -9.40
N THR A 18 1.66 4.48 -8.49
CA THR A 18 2.37 5.11 -7.37
C THR A 18 3.56 5.92 -7.86
N MET A 19 4.35 5.35 -8.78
CA MET A 19 5.49 6.04 -9.39
C MET A 19 5.05 7.35 -10.06
N ASP A 20 4.03 7.29 -10.93
CA ASP A 20 3.53 8.47 -11.64
C ASP A 20 3.03 9.56 -10.67
N GLN A 21 2.32 9.16 -9.61
CA GLN A 21 1.79 10.09 -8.60
C GLN A 21 2.89 10.77 -7.78
N LEU A 22 3.97 10.05 -7.44
CA LEU A 22 5.10 10.62 -6.73
C LEU A 22 5.91 11.56 -7.62
N LEU A 23 6.24 11.12 -8.84
CA LEU A 23 7.05 11.90 -9.77
C LEU A 23 6.32 13.18 -10.25
N MET A 24 5.00 13.10 -10.50
CA MET A 24 4.18 14.27 -10.84
C MET A 24 4.22 15.35 -9.75
N ARG A 25 4.49 14.98 -8.50
CA ARG A 25 4.60 15.88 -7.36
C ARG A 25 6.04 16.31 -7.06
N GLY A 26 7.00 15.90 -7.88
CA GLY A 26 8.43 16.15 -7.66
C GLY A 26 9.00 15.42 -6.43
N MET A 27 8.35 14.35 -5.98
CA MET A 27 8.80 13.57 -4.82
C MET A 27 9.81 12.50 -5.24
N ALA A 28 10.73 12.18 -4.33
CA ALA A 28 11.67 11.08 -4.52
C ALA A 28 10.96 9.72 -4.43
N LEU A 29 11.52 8.71 -5.09
CA LEU A 29 11.09 7.32 -4.93
C LEU A 29 11.82 6.72 -3.73
N ASP A 30 11.44 7.16 -2.54
CA ASP A 30 12.00 6.70 -1.27
C ASP A 30 10.91 6.21 -0.31
N ARG A 31 11.34 5.56 0.78
CA ARG A 31 10.46 5.03 1.82
C ARG A 31 9.52 6.09 2.40
N LYS A 32 10.04 7.29 2.66
CA LYS A 32 9.27 8.38 3.25
C LYS A 32 8.13 8.79 2.33
N SER A 33 8.41 8.93 1.04
CA SER A 33 7.46 9.31 0.00
C SER A 33 6.44 8.20 -0.24
N ALA A 34 6.86 6.93 -0.21
CA ALA A 34 5.96 5.78 -0.30
C ALA A 34 4.98 5.72 0.89
N ILE A 35 5.46 5.91 2.12
CA ILE A 35 4.59 5.96 3.31
C ILE A 35 3.64 7.15 3.23
N TRP A 36 4.12 8.33 2.86
CA TRP A 36 3.28 9.52 2.66
C TRP A 36 2.19 9.29 1.59
N TYR A 37 2.52 8.61 0.50
CA TYR A 37 1.54 8.26 -0.53
C TYR A 37 0.43 7.37 0.05
N ILE A 38 0.79 6.35 0.84
CA ILE A 38 -0.18 5.48 1.50
C ILE A 38 -1.09 6.28 2.43
N THR A 39 -0.53 7.08 3.33
CA THR A 39 -1.29 7.73 4.39
C THR A 39 -2.12 8.91 3.86
N GLU A 40 -1.51 9.79 3.07
CA GLU A 40 -2.16 11.02 2.61
C GLU A 40 -2.92 10.79 1.30
N VAL A 41 -2.29 10.22 0.26
CA VAL A 41 -2.90 10.21 -1.08
C VAL A 41 -4.00 9.17 -1.20
N ILE A 42 -3.72 7.91 -0.90
CA ILE A 42 -4.72 6.85 -1.08
C ILE A 42 -5.58 6.65 0.18
N GLY A 43 -5.00 6.82 1.37
CA GLY A 43 -5.74 6.78 2.64
C GLY A 43 -6.68 7.97 2.77
N LYS A 44 -6.12 9.16 2.98
CA LYS A 44 -6.92 10.36 3.30
C LYS A 44 -7.62 11.01 2.10
N TYR A 45 -6.92 11.27 1.00
CA TYR A 45 -7.51 12.00 -0.14
C TYR A 45 -8.39 11.12 -1.03
N SER A 46 -8.01 9.86 -1.25
CA SER A 46 -8.79 8.93 -2.07
C SER A 46 -9.78 8.09 -1.25
N ALA A 47 -9.70 8.12 0.09
CA ALA A 47 -10.58 7.39 1.00
C ALA A 47 -10.63 5.88 0.74
N TRP A 48 -9.52 5.26 0.34
CA TRP A 48 -9.46 3.81 0.10
C TRP A 48 -9.61 3.00 1.39
N PHE A 49 -9.12 3.59 2.49
CA PHE A 49 -9.12 3.05 3.84
C PHE A 49 -8.80 4.17 4.83
N THR A 50 -9.11 3.95 6.10
CA THR A 50 -8.50 4.69 7.22
C THR A 50 -7.15 4.06 7.55
N CYS A 51 -6.13 4.87 7.82
CA CYS A 51 -4.79 4.40 8.14
C CYS A 51 -4.35 4.91 9.52
N ASP A 52 -3.99 3.99 10.41
CA ASP A 52 -3.28 4.29 11.65
C ASP A 52 -1.79 3.96 11.47
N GLN A 53 -0.91 4.94 11.65
CA GLN A 53 0.54 4.78 11.49
C GLN A 53 1.23 4.74 12.87
N HIS A 54 2.07 3.74 13.08
CA HIS A 54 2.91 3.61 14.26
C HIS A 54 4.38 3.42 13.86
N GLU A 55 5.28 4.25 14.40
CA GLU A 55 6.71 4.15 14.18
C GLU A 55 7.35 3.25 15.23
N GLU A 56 7.94 2.13 14.79
CA GLU A 56 8.63 1.17 15.63
C GLU A 56 10.15 1.23 15.42
N LYS A 57 10.95 0.57 16.26
CA LYS A 57 12.42 0.64 16.17
C LYS A 57 12.96 0.17 14.80
N ASN A 58 12.39 -0.92 14.28
CA ASN A 58 12.92 -1.60 13.09
C ASN A 58 11.98 -1.51 11.87
N HIS A 59 10.77 -0.98 12.04
CA HIS A 59 9.77 -0.90 10.98
C HIS A 59 8.80 0.26 11.23
N THR A 60 7.98 0.58 10.23
CA THR A 60 6.75 1.36 10.40
C THR A 60 5.58 0.40 10.24
N LEU A 61 4.68 0.39 11.22
CA LEU A 61 3.44 -0.36 11.18
C LEU A 61 2.33 0.54 10.62
N LEU A 62 1.64 0.09 9.59
CA LEU A 62 0.47 0.74 9.01
C LEU A 62 -0.72 -0.20 9.15
N TYR A 63 -1.72 0.22 9.93
CA TYR A 63 -2.97 -0.51 10.10
C TYR A 63 -4.07 0.15 9.27
N LEU A 64 -4.53 -0.56 8.25
CA LEU A 64 -5.46 -0.06 7.23
C LEU A 64 -6.83 -0.70 7.43
N ARG A 65 -7.90 0.10 7.52
CA ARG A 65 -9.28 -0.36 7.70
C ARG A 65 -10.17 0.15 6.58
N HIS A 66 -11.00 -0.72 6.01
CA HIS A 66 -11.95 -0.34 4.96
C HIS A 66 -13.32 -1.01 5.15
N THR A 67 -14.32 -0.57 4.41
CA THR A 67 -15.70 -1.10 4.48
C THR A 67 -16.04 -2.05 3.31
N TYR A 68 -15.10 -2.25 2.39
CA TYR A 68 -15.24 -3.20 1.28
C TYR A 68 -15.02 -4.66 1.74
N ASN A 69 -15.33 -5.61 0.85
CA ASN A 69 -15.15 -7.03 1.10
C ASN A 69 -13.69 -7.49 0.96
N GLU A 70 -13.44 -8.77 1.24
CA GLU A 70 -12.11 -9.39 1.23
C GLU A 70 -11.36 -9.24 -0.10
N LYS A 71 -12.08 -9.14 -1.23
CA LYS A 71 -11.46 -8.92 -2.54
C LYS A 71 -10.67 -7.62 -2.56
N TRP A 72 -11.11 -6.60 -1.83
CA TRP A 72 -10.37 -5.35 -1.69
C TRP A 72 -9.12 -5.53 -0.84
N SER A 73 -9.17 -6.33 0.23
CA SER A 73 -7.98 -6.69 1.01
C SER A 73 -6.92 -7.39 0.14
N ILE A 74 -7.35 -8.37 -0.67
CA ILE A 74 -6.47 -9.09 -1.60
C ILE A 74 -5.86 -8.14 -2.63
N PHE A 75 -6.65 -7.22 -3.18
CA PHE A 75 -6.18 -6.19 -4.10
C PHE A 75 -5.09 -5.33 -3.44
N LEU A 76 -5.37 -4.77 -2.26
CA LEU A 76 -4.49 -3.87 -1.55
C LEU A 76 -3.20 -4.58 -1.08
N GLN A 77 -3.27 -5.83 -0.62
CA GLN A 77 -2.09 -6.63 -0.27
C GLN A 77 -1.13 -6.72 -1.46
N ASN A 78 -1.64 -7.06 -2.64
CA ASN A 78 -0.83 -7.17 -3.85
C ASN A 78 -0.35 -5.80 -4.35
N TYR A 79 -1.20 -4.77 -4.22
CA TYR A 79 -0.83 -3.40 -4.52
C TYR A 79 0.39 -2.96 -3.71
N PHE A 80 0.36 -3.12 -2.38
CA PHE A 80 1.44 -2.69 -1.51
C PHE A 80 2.70 -3.52 -1.66
N ASN A 81 2.56 -4.84 -1.79
CA ASN A 81 3.71 -5.70 -2.00
C ASN A 81 4.48 -5.30 -3.27
N THR A 82 3.77 -5.13 -4.39
CA THR A 82 4.40 -4.69 -5.65
C THR A 82 4.92 -3.25 -5.56
N MET A 83 4.19 -2.35 -4.91
CA MET A 83 4.62 -0.96 -4.72
C MET A 83 5.99 -0.88 -4.02
N PHE A 84 6.15 -1.53 -2.86
CA PHE A 84 7.42 -1.50 -2.12
C PHE A 84 8.53 -2.27 -2.84
N LYS A 85 8.20 -3.42 -3.43
CA LYS A 85 9.19 -4.25 -4.12
C LYS A 85 9.78 -3.54 -5.34
N GLU A 86 8.92 -2.97 -6.20
CA GLU A 86 9.38 -2.37 -7.45
C GLU A 86 9.95 -0.96 -7.27
N LEU A 87 9.47 -0.18 -6.29
CA LEU A 87 9.99 1.17 -6.05
C LEU A 87 11.26 1.18 -5.23
N LEU A 88 11.38 0.29 -4.24
CA LEU A 88 12.38 0.40 -3.18
C LEU A 88 13.19 -0.88 -2.94
N ASP A 89 12.90 -1.96 -3.68
CA ASP A 89 13.44 -3.30 -3.42
C ASP A 89 13.16 -3.81 -1.99
N ILE A 90 12.10 -3.29 -1.36
CA ILE A 90 11.67 -3.66 -0.01
C ILE A 90 10.55 -4.68 -0.10
N THR A 91 10.67 -5.78 0.64
CA THR A 91 9.57 -6.74 0.85
C THR A 91 8.94 -6.49 2.21
N PRO A 92 7.79 -5.81 2.30
CA PRO A 92 7.11 -5.61 3.58
C PRO A 92 6.42 -6.91 4.02
N GLU A 93 6.25 -7.06 5.33
CA GLU A 93 5.39 -8.11 5.86
C GLU A 93 3.93 -7.62 5.82
N ILE A 94 3.05 -8.41 5.22
CA ILE A 94 1.64 -8.04 5.04
C ILE A 94 0.74 -9.16 5.53
N GLU A 95 -0.13 -8.82 6.47
CA GLU A 95 -1.26 -9.64 6.90
C GLU A 95 -2.56 -8.94 6.51
N TYR A 96 -3.62 -9.69 6.23
CA TYR A 96 -4.94 -9.11 5.98
C TYR A 96 -6.07 -9.95 6.58
N THR A 97 -7.18 -9.29 6.84
CA THR A 97 -8.48 -9.90 7.14
C THR A 97 -9.49 -9.46 6.08
N SER A 98 -10.75 -9.86 6.22
CA SER A 98 -11.80 -9.50 5.26
C SER A 98 -11.99 -7.99 5.04
N ASN A 99 -11.57 -7.14 5.99
CA ASN A 99 -11.77 -5.69 5.93
C ASN A 99 -10.62 -4.83 6.49
N SER A 100 -9.47 -5.44 6.76
CA SER A 100 -8.29 -4.70 7.23
C SER A 100 -6.98 -5.31 6.73
N ILE A 101 -5.94 -4.47 6.66
CA ILE A 101 -4.57 -4.85 6.30
C ILE A 101 -3.61 -4.33 7.35
N ILE A 102 -2.65 -5.19 7.71
CA ILE A 102 -1.52 -4.85 8.56
C ILE A 102 -0.28 -4.91 7.70
N LEU A 103 0.42 -3.78 7.60
CA LEU A 103 1.60 -3.64 6.78
C LEU A 103 2.78 -3.23 7.66
N ARG A 104 3.84 -4.05 7.71
CA ARG A 104 5.10 -3.73 8.40
C ARG A 104 6.17 -3.44 7.38
N VAL A 105 6.55 -2.16 7.27
CA VAL A 105 7.56 -1.68 6.32
C VAL A 105 8.90 -1.55 7.05
N PRO A 106 9.93 -2.36 6.72
CA PRO A 106 11.24 -2.27 7.36
C PRO A 106 11.87 -0.88 7.17
N LYS A 107 12.73 -0.48 8.11
CA LYS A 107 13.48 0.78 8.08
C LYS A 107 14.75 0.69 7.27
#